data_AF-Q01YF5-F1
#
_entry.id   AF-Q01YF5-F1
#
_cell.length_a   1.000
_cell.length_b   1.000
_cell.length_c   1.000
_cell.angle_alpha   90.00
_cell.angle_beta   90.00
_cell.angle_gamma   90.00
#
_symmetry.space_group_name_H-M   'P 1'
#
loop_
_entity.id
_entity.type
_entity.pdbx_description
1 polymer ?
#
loop_
_entity_poly.entity_id
_entity_poly.type
_entity_poly.pdbx_seq_one_letter_code
_entity_poly.pdbx_strand_id
1 'polypeptide(L)'
;MAFGQTAPARLEFEVASIKTSPPPTAGQVLAGIKIDGAQLHSRSLALRDYIQSAYKVKNYQVEGPAWLGSERYEIDAKLPAGATREQVPEMLQSLLADRFELKVHRETRDFPVYGLVVAKGGLKVEEVPVDLDEIKKGNVDVAATASAGGTSVALGHGSSFSINANGTISGVKLTMQMLADLLARFTEKPVVDMTDRKGGFTFTLTFTPEEFRAMMIHAAVAAGQPLPPEALRLLDGVSDDSLFSALESIGLRLENRKAPLEVLVVDHILKAPTAN
;
A
#
# COMPACT_ATOMS: atom_id res chain seq x y z
N MET A 1 21.03 -41.42 -15.29
CA MET A 1 20.62 -41.00 -13.94
C MET A 1 19.97 -39.63 -14.08
N ALA A 2 18.68 -39.51 -13.82
CA ALA A 2 17.97 -38.24 -13.86
C ALA A 2 17.97 -37.65 -12.45
N PHE A 3 18.54 -36.46 -12.28
CA PHE A 3 18.45 -35.71 -11.03
C PHE A 3 17.03 -35.16 -10.90
N GLY A 4 16.23 -35.75 -10.02
CA GLY A 4 14.97 -35.17 -9.60
C GLY A 4 15.27 -33.91 -8.81
N GLN A 5 14.98 -32.75 -9.40
CA GLN A 5 15.01 -31.48 -8.70
C GLN A 5 13.80 -31.49 -7.75
N THR A 6 14.03 -31.76 -6.46
CA THR A 6 13.02 -31.60 -5.42
C THR A 6 12.49 -30.17 -5.52
N ALA A 7 11.20 -30.02 -5.83
CA ALA A 7 10.57 -28.71 -5.80
C ALA A 7 10.82 -28.08 -4.41
N PRO A 8 11.19 -26.79 -4.32
CA PRO A 8 11.38 -26.15 -3.04
C PRO A 8 10.11 -26.33 -2.20
N ALA A 9 10.28 -26.66 -0.92
CA ALA A 9 9.16 -26.86 -0.01
C ALA A 9 8.27 -25.61 -0.03
N ARG A 10 6.99 -25.80 -0.31
CA ARG A 10 6.01 -24.72 -0.33
C ARG A 10 5.91 -24.13 1.07
N LEU A 11 6.00 -22.81 1.18
CA LEU A 11 5.86 -22.11 2.45
C LEU A 11 4.38 -22.04 2.81
N GLU A 12 4.04 -22.58 3.97
CA GLU A 12 2.67 -22.73 4.44
C GLU A 12 2.61 -22.39 5.94
N PHE A 13 1.44 -21.94 6.40
CA PHE A 13 1.17 -21.83 7.83
C PHE A 13 0.98 -23.24 8.43
N GLU A 14 1.44 -23.46 9.66
CA GLU A 14 1.19 -24.74 10.36
C GLU A 14 -0.31 -24.97 10.58
N VAL A 15 -1.01 -23.89 10.91
CA VAL A 15 -2.46 -23.86 11.13
C VAL A 15 -2.98 -22.51 10.68
N ALA A 16 -4.12 -22.49 9.98
CA ALA A 16 -4.84 -21.28 9.66
C ALA A 16 -6.34 -21.44 9.92
N SER A 17 -6.94 -20.40 10.47
CA SER A 17 -8.38 -20.25 10.61
C SER A 17 -8.83 -19.06 9.78
N ILE A 18 -9.89 -19.27 8.98
CA ILE A 18 -10.49 -18.24 8.14
C ILE A 18 -11.95 -18.11 8.53
N LYS A 19 -12.38 -16.88 8.82
CA LYS A 19 -13.77 -16.56 9.15
C LYS A 19 -14.24 -15.40 8.31
N THR A 20 -15.51 -15.40 7.89
CA THR A 20 -16.15 -14.21 7.32
C THR A 20 -16.24 -13.11 8.37
N SER A 21 -15.96 -11.87 8.00
CA SER A 21 -16.01 -10.72 8.91
C SER A 21 -17.08 -9.72 8.44
N PRO A 22 -17.85 -9.09 9.35
CA PRO A 22 -18.69 -7.96 8.98
C PRO A 22 -17.83 -6.77 8.52
N PRO A 23 -18.41 -5.78 7.82
CA PRO A 23 -17.75 -4.51 7.54
C PRO A 23 -17.24 -3.85 8.83
N PRO A 24 -16.11 -3.12 8.78
CA PRO A 24 -15.60 -2.41 9.95
C PRO A 24 -16.59 -1.35 10.42
N THR A 25 -16.63 -1.11 11.73
CA THR A 25 -17.39 0.00 12.31
C THR A 25 -16.73 1.33 11.92
N ALA A 26 -17.54 2.37 11.67
CA ALA A 26 -17.04 3.71 11.38
C ALA A 26 -16.05 4.18 12.46
N GLY A 27 -14.87 4.68 12.03
CA GLY A 27 -13.80 5.13 12.92
C GLY A 27 -12.79 4.05 13.35
N GLN A 28 -13.00 2.79 12.97
CA GLN A 28 -12.04 1.72 13.24
C GLN A 28 -10.90 1.75 12.20
N VAL A 29 -9.67 1.97 12.66
CA VAL A 29 -8.49 1.86 11.78
C VAL A 29 -8.26 0.38 11.49
N LEU A 30 -8.48 -0.04 10.24
CA LEU A 30 -8.08 -1.37 9.76
C LEU A 30 -6.55 -1.44 9.75
N ALA A 31 -5.98 -1.89 10.86
CA ALA A 31 -4.55 -2.07 11.00
C ALA A 31 -4.11 -3.40 10.37
N GLY A 32 -4.15 -3.47 9.04
CA GLY A 32 -3.52 -4.47 8.18
C GLY A 32 -3.43 -5.91 8.72
N ILE A 33 -2.34 -6.58 8.36
CA ILE A 33 -1.95 -7.88 8.91
C ILE A 33 -0.96 -7.60 10.05
N LYS A 34 -1.25 -8.12 11.24
CA LYS A 34 -0.38 -8.01 12.42
C LYS A 34 0.29 -9.34 12.70
N ILE A 35 1.53 -9.31 13.17
CA ILE A 35 2.23 -10.50 13.61
C ILE A 35 2.72 -10.31 15.05
N ASP A 36 2.29 -11.19 15.95
CA ASP A 36 2.71 -11.26 17.35
C ASP A 36 3.41 -12.60 17.60
N GLY A 37 4.72 -12.56 17.81
CA GLY A 37 5.56 -13.76 17.85
C GLY A 37 5.42 -14.58 16.55
N ALA A 38 4.90 -15.81 16.69
CA ALA A 38 4.63 -16.72 15.58
C ALA A 38 3.17 -16.70 15.11
N GLN A 39 2.35 -15.74 15.56
CA GLN A 39 0.94 -15.65 15.23
C GLN A 39 0.69 -14.48 14.28
N LEU A 40 0.00 -14.75 13.18
CA LEU A 40 -0.55 -13.78 12.26
C LEU A 40 -2.02 -13.54 12.60
N HIS A 41 -2.40 -12.27 12.75
CA HIS A 41 -3.76 -11.83 13.01
C HIS A 41 -4.16 -10.75 12.02
N SER A 42 -5.33 -10.91 11.40
CA SER A 42 -5.94 -9.90 10.54
C SER A 42 -7.43 -9.81 10.82
N ARG A 43 -7.99 -8.60 10.76
CA ARG A 43 -9.40 -8.36 11.06
C ARG A 43 -10.05 -7.58 9.92
N SER A 44 -11.18 -8.09 9.43
CA SER A 44 -12.07 -7.41 8.49
C SER A 44 -11.37 -6.90 7.22
N LEU A 45 -10.42 -7.67 6.67
CA LEU A 45 -9.76 -7.33 5.40
C LEU A 45 -10.51 -7.95 4.22
N ALA A 46 -10.58 -7.23 3.11
CA ALA A 46 -11.16 -7.76 1.89
C ALA A 46 -10.22 -8.79 1.24
N LEU A 47 -10.74 -9.74 0.46
CA LEU A 47 -9.88 -10.70 -0.26
C LEU A 47 -8.83 -10.01 -1.14
N ARG A 48 -9.19 -8.87 -1.73
CA ARG A 48 -8.25 -8.04 -2.48
C ARG A 48 -7.04 -7.60 -1.65
N ASP A 49 -7.24 -7.26 -0.38
CA ASP A 49 -6.17 -6.80 0.52
C ASP A 49 -5.17 -7.93 0.81
N TYR A 50 -5.69 -9.16 1.00
CA TYR A 50 -4.84 -10.34 1.16
C TYR A 50 -4.03 -10.65 -0.11
N ILE A 51 -4.63 -10.54 -1.30
CA ILE A 51 -3.94 -10.72 -2.59
C ILE A 51 -2.83 -9.66 -2.75
N GLN A 52 -3.13 -8.39 -2.47
CA GLN A 52 -2.12 -7.31 -2.52
C GLN A 52 -0.93 -7.62 -1.61
N SER A 53 -1.20 -8.06 -0.37
CA SER A 53 -0.15 -8.42 0.58
C SER A 53 0.65 -9.64 0.12
N ALA A 54 -0.03 -10.69 -0.33
CA ALA A 54 0.57 -11.95 -0.77
C ALA A 54 1.50 -11.77 -1.99
N TYR A 55 1.10 -10.96 -2.96
CA TYR A 55 1.84 -10.76 -4.21
C TYR A 55 2.67 -9.47 -4.25
N LYS A 56 2.64 -8.68 -3.17
CA LYS A 56 3.34 -7.39 -3.01
C LYS A 56 2.98 -6.39 -4.13
N VAL A 57 1.70 -6.32 -4.47
CA VAL A 57 1.15 -5.45 -5.53
C VAL A 57 0.22 -4.38 -4.96
N LYS A 58 0.01 -3.29 -5.70
CA LYS A 58 -0.91 -2.20 -5.33
C LYS A 58 -2.35 -2.52 -5.73
N ASN A 59 -3.31 -1.79 -5.15
CA ASN A 59 -4.73 -1.97 -5.42
C ASN A 59 -5.12 -1.89 -6.91
N TYR A 60 -4.53 -0.92 -7.62
CA TYR A 60 -4.77 -0.73 -9.06
C TYR A 60 -4.11 -1.81 -9.94
N GLN A 61 -3.20 -2.62 -9.39
CA GLN A 61 -2.53 -3.71 -10.09
C GLN A 61 -3.27 -5.04 -9.94
N VAL A 62 -4.38 -5.09 -9.20
CA VAL A 62 -5.18 -6.32 -9.05
C VAL A 62 -6.44 -6.22 -9.89
N GLU A 63 -6.52 -7.09 -10.90
CA GLU A 63 -7.69 -7.25 -11.74
C GLU A 63 -8.44 -8.52 -11.36
N GLY A 64 -9.75 -8.41 -11.19
CA GLY A 64 -10.58 -9.54 -10.79
C GLY A 64 -12.00 -9.09 -10.48
N PRO A 65 -12.86 -10.02 -10.03
CA PRO A 65 -14.26 -9.73 -9.76
C PRO A 65 -14.44 -8.58 -8.75
N ALA A 66 -15.46 -7.75 -8.96
CA ALA A 66 -15.73 -6.58 -8.11
C ALA A 66 -15.92 -6.94 -6.62
N TRP A 67 -16.46 -8.12 -6.33
CA TRP A 67 -16.70 -8.59 -4.97
C TRP A 67 -15.41 -8.82 -4.16
N LEU A 68 -14.23 -8.89 -4.80
CA LEU A 68 -12.95 -8.98 -4.09
C LEU A 68 -12.72 -7.80 -3.13
N GLY A 69 -13.31 -6.64 -3.41
CA GLY A 69 -13.21 -5.46 -2.56
C GLY A 69 -14.30 -5.37 -1.47
N SER A 70 -15.32 -6.23 -1.50
CA SER A 70 -16.46 -6.15 -0.57
C SER A 70 -16.49 -7.29 0.45
N GLU A 71 -16.10 -8.49 0.04
CA GLU A 71 -16.12 -9.66 0.92
C GLU A 71 -14.91 -9.65 1.86
N ARG A 72 -15.19 -9.72 3.16
CA ARG A 72 -14.18 -9.55 4.21
C ARG A 72 -13.98 -10.82 5.02
N TYR A 73 -12.75 -11.04 5.42
CA TYR A 73 -12.33 -12.19 6.20
C TYR A 73 -11.43 -11.76 7.34
N GLU A 74 -11.36 -12.66 8.31
CA GLU A 74 -10.37 -12.66 9.36
C GLU A 74 -9.51 -13.90 9.16
N ILE A 75 -8.20 -13.71 9.20
CA ILE A 75 -7.23 -14.80 9.16
C ILE A 75 -6.43 -14.75 10.45
N ASP A 76 -6.52 -15.85 11.19
CA ASP A 76 -5.67 -16.16 12.34
C ASP A 76 -4.81 -17.37 11.95
N ALA A 77 -3.48 -17.21 11.89
CA ALA A 77 -2.59 -18.26 11.38
C ALA A 77 -1.28 -18.36 12.17
N LYS A 78 -0.73 -19.57 12.27
CA LYS A 78 0.52 -19.86 12.97
C LYS A 78 1.66 -20.09 11.98
N LEU A 79 2.73 -19.31 12.11
CA LEU A 79 3.96 -19.46 11.35
C LEU A 79 4.74 -20.70 11.84
N PRO A 80 5.38 -21.48 10.94
CA PRO A 80 6.22 -22.60 11.36
C PRO A 80 7.47 -22.16 12.10
N ALA A 81 8.06 -23.06 12.89
CA ALA A 81 9.28 -22.76 13.63
C ALA A 81 10.41 -22.32 12.69
N GLY A 82 11.04 -21.18 12.99
CA GLY A 82 12.11 -20.62 12.15
C GLY A 82 11.63 -19.88 10.91
N ALA A 83 10.31 -19.82 10.66
CA ALA A 83 9.77 -18.93 9.65
C ALA A 83 10.04 -17.48 10.00
N THR A 84 10.41 -16.72 8.98
CA THR A 84 10.61 -15.29 9.11
C THR A 84 9.40 -14.53 8.61
N ARG A 85 9.27 -13.28 9.03
CA ARG A 85 8.12 -12.46 8.68
C ARG A 85 8.09 -12.16 7.17
N GLU A 86 9.25 -12.15 6.51
CA GLU A 86 9.42 -11.92 5.07
C GLU A 86 8.81 -13.04 4.23
N GLN A 87 8.61 -14.22 4.81
CA GLN A 87 8.00 -15.39 4.16
C GLN A 87 6.46 -15.39 4.23
N VAL A 88 5.87 -14.51 5.03
CA VAL A 88 4.41 -14.42 5.21
C VAL A 88 3.66 -14.16 3.90
N PRO A 89 4.12 -13.28 2.99
CA PRO A 89 3.48 -13.13 1.68
C PRO A 89 3.39 -14.45 0.91
N GLU A 90 4.43 -15.27 0.93
CA GLU A 90 4.45 -16.58 0.25
C GLU A 90 3.53 -17.59 0.95
N MET A 91 3.47 -17.58 2.29
CA MET A 91 2.51 -18.39 3.05
C MET A 91 1.06 -17.97 2.78
N LEU A 92 0.80 -16.67 2.61
CA LEU A 92 -0.51 -16.16 2.19
C LEU A 92 -0.86 -16.59 0.77
N GLN A 93 0.11 -16.60 -0.17
CA GLN A 93 -0.13 -17.14 -1.51
C GLN A 93 -0.57 -18.60 -1.43
N SER A 94 0.11 -19.41 -0.62
CA SER A 94 -0.26 -20.82 -0.41
C SER A 94 -1.65 -20.96 0.20
N LEU A 95 -1.94 -20.21 1.27
CA LEU A 95 -3.25 -20.21 1.92
C LEU A 95 -4.37 -19.79 0.96
N LEU A 96 -4.19 -18.74 0.18
CA LEU A 96 -5.20 -18.29 -0.78
C LEU A 96 -5.40 -19.30 -1.91
N ALA A 97 -4.33 -19.93 -2.38
CA ALA A 97 -4.40 -20.98 -3.40
C ALA A 97 -5.13 -22.23 -2.88
N ASP A 98 -4.93 -22.65 -1.64
CA ASP A 98 -5.56 -23.88 -1.12
C ASP A 98 -7.00 -23.66 -0.64
N ARG A 99 -7.22 -22.54 0.05
CA ARG A 99 -8.48 -22.29 0.74
C ARG A 99 -9.49 -21.59 -0.16
N PHE A 100 -9.03 -20.73 -1.07
CA PHE A 100 -9.89 -20.01 -2.01
C PHE A 100 -9.68 -20.44 -3.47
N GLU A 101 -8.88 -21.48 -3.72
CA GLU A 101 -8.54 -21.94 -5.07
C GLU A 101 -7.98 -20.82 -5.97
N LEU A 102 -7.26 -19.86 -5.36
CA LEU A 102 -6.74 -18.70 -6.08
C LEU A 102 -5.80 -19.14 -7.21
N LYS A 103 -6.15 -18.73 -8.43
CA LYS A 103 -5.29 -18.81 -9.63
C LYS A 103 -5.11 -17.42 -10.20
N VAL A 104 -3.86 -17.08 -10.48
CA VAL A 104 -3.48 -15.77 -11.01
C VAL A 104 -2.41 -15.91 -12.08
N HIS A 105 -2.34 -14.93 -12.96
CA HIS A 105 -1.18 -14.70 -13.81
C HIS A 105 -0.79 -13.21 -13.78
N ARG A 106 0.45 -12.94 -14.21
CA ARG A 106 0.97 -11.58 -14.36
C ARG A 106 0.99 -11.22 -15.84
N GLU A 107 0.64 -10.00 -16.15
CA GLU A 107 0.80 -9.43 -17.48
C GLU A 107 1.18 -7.95 -17.39
N THR A 108 1.74 -7.41 -18.47
CA THR A 108 2.14 -6.01 -18.54
C THR A 108 1.15 -5.25 -19.43
N ARG A 109 0.61 -4.16 -18.91
CA ARG A 109 -0.26 -3.25 -19.67
C ARG A 109 0.23 -1.80 -19.54
N ASP A 110 0.02 -1.00 -20.56
CA ASP A 110 0.30 0.43 -20.50
C ASP A 110 -0.81 1.19 -19.77
N PHE A 111 -0.47 1.83 -18.65
CA PHE A 111 -1.42 2.65 -17.88
C PHE A 111 -1.14 4.14 -18.02
N PRO A 112 -2.19 4.99 -18.01
CA PRO A 112 -2.00 6.40 -17.71
C PRO A 112 -1.53 6.54 -16.26
N VAL A 113 -0.37 7.16 -16.07
CA VAL A 113 0.25 7.36 -14.76
C VAL A 113 0.66 8.81 -14.58
N TYR A 114 0.89 9.19 -13.33
CA TYR A 114 1.74 10.33 -13.01
C TYR A 114 3.18 9.83 -12.83
N GLY A 115 4.09 10.26 -13.72
CA GLY A 115 5.52 10.07 -13.51
C GLY A 115 6.04 11.09 -12.49
N LEU A 116 6.54 10.61 -11.35
CA LEU A 116 7.28 11.43 -10.41
C LEU A 116 8.69 11.67 -10.97
N VAL A 117 8.99 12.92 -11.29
CA VAL A 117 10.27 13.30 -11.92
C VAL A 117 10.90 14.46 -11.16
N VAL A 118 12.21 14.63 -11.34
CA VAL A 118 12.91 15.81 -10.84
C VAL A 118 12.41 17.06 -11.59
N ALA A 119 12.09 18.11 -10.86
CA ALA A 119 11.63 19.37 -11.42
C ALA A 119 12.79 20.15 -12.09
N LYS A 120 12.41 21.13 -12.91
CA LYS A 120 13.39 22.10 -13.43
C LYS A 120 14.02 22.85 -12.25
N GLY A 121 15.34 22.87 -12.17
CA GLY A 121 16.09 23.42 -11.03
C GLY A 121 16.65 22.36 -10.08
N GLY A 122 16.34 21.08 -10.29
CA GLY A 122 16.93 19.99 -9.53
C GLY A 122 16.22 19.71 -8.20
N LEU A 123 16.68 18.65 -7.54
CA LEU A 123 16.12 18.19 -6.27
C LEU A 123 16.57 19.11 -5.13
N LYS A 124 15.63 19.50 -4.26
CA LYS A 124 15.87 20.46 -3.16
C LYS A 124 15.78 19.80 -1.77
N VAL A 125 16.04 18.50 -1.72
CA VAL A 125 16.04 17.70 -0.48
C VAL A 125 17.34 16.94 -0.37
N GLU A 126 17.73 16.64 0.87
CA GLU A 126 18.95 15.89 1.16
C GLU A 126 18.78 14.42 0.78
N GLU A 127 19.79 13.87 0.10
CA GLU A 127 19.90 12.45 -0.22
C GLU A 127 20.80 11.77 0.81
N VAL A 128 20.30 10.70 1.43
CA VAL A 128 21.08 9.85 2.34
C VAL A 128 21.19 8.43 1.78
N PRO A 129 22.32 7.73 1.97
CA PRO A 129 22.45 6.34 1.56
C PRO A 129 21.40 5.43 2.24
N VAL A 130 20.89 4.46 1.48
CA VAL A 130 19.98 3.42 1.98
C VAL A 130 20.37 2.06 1.42
N ASP A 131 20.08 1.00 2.17
CA ASP A 131 20.16 -0.36 1.67
C ASP A 131 18.83 -0.72 0.99
N LEU A 132 18.84 -0.74 -0.34
CA LEU A 132 17.64 -1.04 -1.13
C LEU A 132 17.21 -2.51 -1.03
N ASP A 133 18.14 -3.42 -0.72
CA ASP A 133 17.82 -4.84 -0.59
C ASP A 133 17.15 -5.12 0.75
N GLU A 134 17.54 -4.43 1.82
CA GLU A 134 16.79 -4.42 3.07
C GLU A 134 15.38 -3.82 2.91
N ILE A 135 15.24 -2.70 2.20
CA ILE A 135 13.92 -2.08 1.96
C ILE A 135 13.00 -2.99 1.14
N LYS A 136 13.53 -3.68 0.10
CA LYS A 136 12.75 -4.60 -0.76
C LYS A 136 12.26 -5.85 -0.04
N LYS A 137 12.95 -6.31 1.02
CA LYS A 137 12.48 -7.43 1.84
C LYS A 137 11.11 -7.12 2.47
N GLY A 138 10.77 -5.83 2.59
CA GLY A 138 9.50 -5.34 3.10
C GLY A 138 9.51 -5.24 4.62
N ASN A 139 8.49 -4.59 5.18
CA ASN A 139 8.35 -4.47 6.62
C ASN A 139 7.04 -5.10 7.05
N VAL A 140 7.13 -5.89 8.11
CA VAL A 140 6.00 -6.67 8.62
C VAL A 140 5.42 -6.06 9.89
N ASP A 141 6.09 -5.01 10.39
CA ASP A 141 5.64 -4.12 11.46
C ASP A 141 5.49 -2.69 10.94
N VAL A 142 4.55 -2.49 10.00
CA VAL A 142 4.10 -1.13 9.69
C VAL A 142 3.26 -0.64 10.86
N ALA A 143 3.86 0.14 11.74
CA ALA A 143 3.16 0.75 12.86
C ALA A 143 2.55 2.07 12.41
N ALA A 144 1.22 2.13 12.36
CA ALA A 144 0.48 3.37 12.14
C ALA A 144 -0.07 3.86 13.49
N THR A 145 0.21 5.11 13.83
CA THR A 145 -0.36 5.78 15.01
C THR A 145 -1.20 6.94 14.50
N ALA A 146 -2.49 6.97 14.86
CA ALA A 146 -3.39 8.08 14.59
C ALA A 146 -3.71 8.80 15.91
N SER A 147 -3.69 10.13 15.89
CA SER A 147 -4.00 11.00 17.02
C SER A 147 -4.69 12.28 16.53
N ALA A 148 -5.14 13.14 17.44
CA ALA A 148 -5.63 14.48 17.09
C ALA A 148 -4.59 15.32 16.31
N GLY A 149 -3.29 15.03 16.50
CA GLY A 149 -2.20 15.70 15.78
C GLY A 149 -1.97 15.18 14.35
N GLY A 150 -2.64 14.10 13.95
CA GLY A 150 -2.48 13.48 12.62
C GLY A 150 -2.06 12.01 12.71
N THR A 151 -1.60 11.48 11.57
CA THR A 151 -1.15 10.09 11.42
C THR A 151 0.36 10.03 11.22
N SER A 152 1.03 9.14 11.93
CA SER A 152 2.43 8.79 11.69
C SER A 152 2.53 7.31 11.36
N VAL A 153 3.37 6.97 10.38
CA VAL A 153 3.61 5.60 9.94
C VAL A 153 5.10 5.31 9.94
N ALA A 154 5.51 4.35 10.75
CA ALA A 154 6.85 3.80 10.72
C ALA A 154 6.92 2.70 9.65
N LEU A 155 7.85 2.85 8.72
CA LEU A 155 8.09 1.93 7.61
C LEU A 155 9.38 1.11 7.83
N GLY A 156 9.87 1.00 9.06
CA GLY A 156 11.10 0.26 9.39
C GLY A 156 12.39 0.86 8.81
N HIS A 157 13.54 0.31 9.20
CA HIS A 157 14.88 0.72 8.71
C HIS A 157 15.19 2.23 8.87
N GLY A 158 14.54 2.89 9.84
CA GLY A 158 14.62 4.34 10.07
C GLY A 158 13.79 5.19 9.11
N SER A 159 12.96 4.56 8.26
CA SER A 159 12.05 5.23 7.32
C SER A 159 10.69 5.47 7.97
N SER A 160 10.13 6.66 7.78
CA SER A 160 8.79 6.98 8.27
C SER A 160 8.16 8.12 7.47
N PHE A 161 6.84 8.27 7.59
CA PHE A 161 6.16 9.48 7.16
C PHE A 161 5.08 9.88 8.15
N SER A 162 4.72 11.17 8.14
CA SER A 162 3.60 11.70 8.89
C SER A 162 2.72 12.58 8.01
N ILE A 163 1.42 12.52 8.28
CA ILE A 163 0.37 13.37 7.72
C ILE A 163 -0.22 14.10 8.92
N ASN A 164 0.22 15.33 9.15
CA ASN A 164 -0.07 16.08 10.36
C ASN A 164 -1.31 16.96 10.17
N ALA A 165 -2.13 17.08 11.21
CA ALA A 165 -3.34 17.89 11.19
C ALA A 165 -3.08 19.40 10.96
N ASN A 166 -1.84 19.85 11.12
CA ASN A 166 -1.40 21.22 10.82
C ASN A 166 -1.15 21.50 9.33
N GLY A 167 -1.45 20.56 8.44
CA GLY A 167 -1.26 20.74 7.00
C GLY A 167 0.13 20.38 6.48
N THR A 168 0.91 19.59 7.22
CA THR A 168 2.23 19.14 6.77
C THR A 168 2.24 17.63 6.49
N ILE A 169 2.91 17.25 5.41
CA ILE A 169 3.28 15.86 5.12
C ILE A 169 4.80 15.77 5.14
N SER A 170 5.35 15.01 6.08
CA SER A 170 6.80 14.83 6.19
C SER A 170 7.19 13.39 5.94
N GLY A 171 8.32 13.20 5.27
CA GLY A 171 8.96 11.91 5.07
C GLY A 171 10.37 11.94 5.65
N VAL A 172 10.79 10.85 6.27
CA VAL A 172 12.15 10.63 6.76
C VAL A 172 12.70 9.40 6.07
N LYS A 173 13.87 9.54 5.42
CA LYS A 173 14.60 8.45 4.75
C LYS A 173 13.74 7.65 3.76
N LEU A 174 12.82 8.30 3.05
CA LEU A 174 11.96 7.63 2.06
C LEU A 174 12.68 7.50 0.72
N THR A 175 12.61 6.33 0.09
CA THR A 175 12.99 6.21 -1.34
C THR A 175 11.97 6.95 -2.22
N MET A 176 12.34 7.30 -3.45
CA MET A 176 11.41 7.95 -4.38
C MET A 176 10.22 7.04 -4.73
N GLN A 177 10.40 5.71 -4.76
CA GLN A 177 9.30 4.76 -4.86
C GLN A 177 8.35 4.83 -3.64
N MET A 178 8.87 4.95 -2.42
CA MET A 178 8.03 5.10 -1.23
C MET A 178 7.28 6.43 -1.22
N LEU A 179 7.90 7.50 -1.72
CA LEU A 179 7.22 8.78 -1.93
C LEU A 179 6.13 8.66 -3.00
N ALA A 180 6.41 8.02 -4.14
CA ALA A 180 5.41 7.77 -5.17
C ALA A 180 4.20 7.00 -4.61
N ASP A 181 4.44 5.96 -3.81
CA ASP A 181 3.38 5.21 -3.12
C ASP A 181 2.56 6.06 -2.14
N LEU A 182 3.20 7.00 -1.44
CA LEU A 182 2.53 7.96 -0.56
C LEU A 182 1.66 8.95 -1.35
N LEU A 183 2.18 9.49 -2.46
CA LEU A 183 1.49 10.44 -3.32
C LEU A 183 0.28 9.82 -4.02
N ALA A 184 0.37 8.53 -4.39
CA ALA A 184 -0.72 7.80 -5.03
C ALA A 184 -2.02 7.74 -4.19
N ARG A 185 -1.96 8.09 -2.90
CA ARG A 185 -3.15 8.19 -2.02
C ARG A 185 -3.96 9.47 -2.26
N PHE A 186 -3.36 10.46 -2.92
CA PHE A 186 -3.92 11.79 -3.14
C PHE A 186 -4.12 12.08 -4.63
N THR A 187 -3.84 11.13 -5.52
CA THR A 187 -3.95 11.29 -6.97
C THR A 187 -4.89 10.27 -7.59
N GLU A 188 -5.52 10.65 -8.70
CA GLU A 188 -6.44 9.77 -9.44
C GLU A 188 -5.74 8.66 -10.23
N LYS A 189 -4.46 8.85 -10.55
CA LYS A 189 -3.65 7.91 -11.32
C LYS A 189 -2.56 7.31 -10.44
N PRO A 190 -2.08 6.09 -10.75
CA PRO A 190 -0.86 5.57 -10.17
C PRO A 190 0.29 6.56 -10.32
N VAL A 191 1.12 6.68 -9.29
CA VAL A 191 2.36 7.45 -9.34
C VAL A 191 3.52 6.48 -9.51
N VAL A 192 4.36 6.74 -10.51
CA VAL A 192 5.54 5.92 -10.85
C VAL A 192 6.79 6.75 -10.63
N ASP A 193 7.75 6.21 -9.87
CA ASP A 193 9.07 6.83 -9.73
C ASP A 193 9.81 6.80 -11.07
N MET A 194 10.12 7.99 -11.59
CA MET A 194 10.91 8.22 -12.80
C MET A 194 12.01 9.26 -12.52
N THR A 195 12.50 9.31 -11.28
CA THR A 195 13.51 10.26 -10.82
C THR A 195 14.94 9.77 -11.03
N ASP A 196 15.11 8.46 -11.26
CA ASP A 196 16.39 7.73 -11.30
C ASP A 196 17.22 7.85 -10.00
N ARG A 197 16.57 8.14 -8.87
CA ARG A 197 17.23 8.31 -7.56
C ARG A 197 17.14 7.05 -6.70
N LYS A 198 18.25 6.74 -6.03
CA LYS A 198 18.42 5.48 -5.27
C LYS A 198 18.62 5.68 -3.77
N GLY A 199 18.87 6.91 -3.32
CA GLY A 199 18.95 7.23 -1.90
C GLY A 199 17.60 7.27 -1.19
N GLY A 200 17.67 7.54 0.11
CA GLY A 200 16.56 7.95 0.94
C GLY A 200 16.52 9.47 1.06
N PHE A 201 15.32 10.01 1.19
CA PHE A 201 15.07 11.44 1.17
C PHE A 201 14.25 11.85 2.38
N THR A 202 14.61 12.99 2.96
CA THR A 202 13.82 13.65 4.00
C THR A 202 13.22 14.91 3.42
N PHE A 203 11.91 15.07 3.58
CA PHE A 203 11.17 16.19 3.02
C PHE A 203 10.03 16.60 3.94
N THR A 204 9.56 17.83 3.74
CA THR A 204 8.30 18.32 4.29
C THR A 204 7.56 19.06 3.18
N LEU A 205 6.36 18.60 2.89
CA LEU A 205 5.37 19.29 2.08
C LEU A 205 4.47 20.09 3.02
N THR A 206 4.30 21.36 2.74
CA THR A 206 3.47 22.26 3.53
C THR A 206 2.32 22.75 2.68
N PHE A 207 1.11 22.63 3.23
CA PHE A 207 -0.13 23.07 2.63
C PHE A 207 -0.78 24.11 3.53
N THR A 208 -1.58 25.01 2.96
CA THR A 208 -2.50 25.80 3.77
C THR A 208 -3.57 24.89 4.41
N PRO A 209 -4.21 25.30 5.51
CA PRO A 209 -5.26 24.50 6.13
C PRO A 209 -6.42 24.14 5.17
N GLU A 210 -6.74 25.03 4.23
CA GLU A 210 -7.81 24.84 3.24
C GLU A 210 -7.43 23.79 2.20
N GLU A 211 -6.26 23.92 1.57
CA GLU A 211 -5.73 22.95 0.61
C GLU A 211 -5.59 21.55 1.21
N PHE A 212 -5.03 21.47 2.43
CA PHE A 212 -4.86 20.20 3.12
C PHE A 212 -6.20 19.53 3.41
N ARG A 213 -7.20 20.32 3.83
CA ARG A 213 -8.54 19.80 4.12
C ARG A 213 -9.20 19.26 2.85
N ALA A 214 -9.12 19.99 1.74
CA ALA A 214 -9.65 19.53 0.46
C ALA A 214 -8.97 18.24 0.01
N MET A 215 -7.63 18.18 0.05
CA MET A 215 -6.85 16.99 -0.29
C MET A 215 -7.26 15.77 0.54
N MET A 216 -7.48 15.94 1.85
CA MET A 216 -7.92 14.85 2.74
C MET A 216 -9.35 14.38 2.43
N ILE A 217 -10.25 15.30 2.06
CA ILE A 217 -11.62 14.97 1.63
C ILE A 217 -11.57 14.17 0.33
N HIS A 218 -10.80 14.62 -0.68
CA HIS A 218 -10.63 13.89 -1.94
C HIS A 218 -10.08 12.47 -1.71
N ALA A 219 -9.06 12.32 -0.87
CA ALA A 219 -8.51 11.01 -0.53
C ALA A 219 -9.54 10.11 0.16
N ALA A 220 -10.37 10.65 1.06
CA ALA A 220 -11.43 9.91 1.72
C ALA A 220 -12.53 9.48 0.74
N VAL A 221 -12.94 10.35 -0.20
CA VAL A 221 -13.89 10.01 -1.27
C VAL A 221 -13.33 8.89 -2.15
N ALA A 222 -12.08 9.01 -2.60
CA ALA A 222 -11.41 8.00 -3.41
C ALA A 222 -11.27 6.64 -2.70
N ALA A 223 -11.10 6.68 -1.37
CA ALA A 223 -11.09 5.49 -0.52
C ALA A 223 -12.50 4.93 -0.21
N GLY A 224 -13.56 5.51 -0.77
CA GLY A 224 -14.95 5.10 -0.55
C GLY A 224 -15.44 5.31 0.89
N GLN A 225 -14.83 6.22 1.63
CA GLN A 225 -15.25 6.54 3.00
C GLN A 225 -16.57 7.33 2.97
N PRO A 226 -17.54 6.99 3.84
CA PRO A 226 -18.76 7.77 3.95
C PRO A 226 -18.44 9.14 4.55
N LEU A 227 -18.73 10.21 3.80
CA LEU A 227 -18.54 11.59 4.25
C LEU A 227 -19.89 12.31 4.34
N PRO A 228 -20.07 13.21 5.33
CA PRO A 228 -21.28 14.01 5.42
C PRO A 228 -21.34 15.00 4.24
N PRO A 229 -22.55 15.34 3.72
CA PRO A 229 -22.69 16.27 2.58
C PRO A 229 -22.02 17.63 2.80
N GLU A 230 -21.98 18.10 4.05
CA GLU A 230 -21.30 19.34 4.44
C GLU A 230 -19.78 19.27 4.22
N ALA A 231 -19.18 18.09 4.32
CA ALA A 231 -17.76 17.91 4.04
C ALA A 231 -17.46 18.12 2.56
N LEU A 232 -18.33 17.64 1.67
CA LEU A 232 -18.14 17.74 0.22
C LEU A 232 -18.25 19.18 -0.29
N ARG A 233 -19.11 20.00 0.33
CA ARG A 233 -19.26 21.44 -0.01
C ARG A 233 -17.99 22.26 0.22
N LEU A 234 -17.05 21.75 1.00
CA LEU A 234 -15.78 22.43 1.27
C LEU A 234 -14.76 22.27 0.15
N LEU A 235 -15.09 21.48 -0.87
CA LEU A 235 -14.30 21.35 -2.08
C LEU A 235 -14.58 22.50 -3.07
N ASP A 236 -15.66 23.25 -2.87
CA ASP A 236 -16.08 24.31 -3.79
C ASP A 236 -15.03 25.45 -3.83
N GLY A 237 -14.35 25.59 -4.97
CA GLY A 237 -13.42 26.69 -5.23
C GLY A 237 -11.97 26.45 -4.78
N VAL A 238 -11.64 25.27 -4.24
CA VAL A 238 -10.27 24.89 -3.90
C VAL A 238 -9.57 24.29 -5.12
N SER A 239 -8.33 24.71 -5.38
CA SER A 239 -7.54 24.16 -6.49
C SER A 239 -6.94 22.80 -6.13
N ASP A 240 -7.08 21.83 -7.04
CA ASP A 240 -6.45 20.51 -6.98
C ASP A 240 -4.91 20.58 -7.20
N ASP A 241 -4.38 21.75 -7.57
CA ASP A 241 -2.97 21.95 -7.91
C ASP A 241 -2.04 22.09 -6.69
N SER A 242 -2.61 22.12 -5.47
CA SER A 242 -1.83 22.33 -4.24
C SER A 242 -0.74 21.26 -4.04
N LEU A 243 -1.03 20.00 -4.39
CA LEU A 243 -0.05 18.92 -4.36
C LEU A 243 1.10 19.14 -5.36
N PHE A 244 0.79 19.59 -6.57
CA PHE A 244 1.78 19.85 -7.61
C PHE A 244 2.71 20.99 -7.17
N SER A 245 2.14 22.07 -6.64
CA SER A 245 2.89 23.21 -6.12
C SER A 245 3.78 22.82 -4.93
N ALA A 246 3.26 22.01 -4.01
CA ALA A 246 4.03 21.52 -2.87
C ALA A 246 5.22 20.65 -3.31
N LEU A 247 5.05 19.79 -4.33
CA LEU A 247 6.15 18.99 -4.88
C LEU A 247 7.24 19.86 -5.54
N GLU A 248 6.85 20.91 -6.26
CA GLU A 248 7.82 21.83 -6.87
C GLU A 248 8.71 22.53 -5.82
N SER A 249 8.17 22.76 -4.62
CA SER A 249 8.94 23.35 -3.51
C SER A 249 10.13 22.48 -3.09
N ILE A 250 10.02 21.15 -3.23
CA ILE A 250 11.09 20.19 -2.94
C ILE A 250 11.86 19.73 -4.20
N GLY A 251 11.59 20.35 -5.35
CA GLY A 251 12.29 20.04 -6.60
C GLY A 251 11.80 18.77 -7.29
N LEU A 252 10.55 18.37 -7.04
CA LEU A 252 9.87 17.26 -7.70
C LEU A 252 8.64 17.76 -8.45
N ARG A 253 8.14 16.95 -9.38
CA ARG A 253 6.87 17.23 -10.07
C ARG A 253 6.24 15.95 -10.58
N LEU A 254 4.94 16.00 -10.81
CA LEU A 254 4.17 14.94 -11.45
C LEU A 254 3.93 15.30 -12.92
N GLU A 255 4.18 14.35 -13.81
CA GLU A 255 3.88 14.49 -15.24
C GLU A 255 2.91 13.41 -15.69
N ASN A 256 1.92 13.80 -16.50
CA ASN A 256 1.08 12.82 -17.20
C ASN A 256 1.95 12.00 -18.17
N ARG A 257 2.02 10.69 -17.94
CA ARG A 257 2.79 9.75 -18.76
C ARG A 257 1.99 8.47 -18.99
N LYS A 258 2.51 7.64 -19.89
CA LYS A 258 2.16 6.22 -19.96
C LYS A 258 3.34 5.41 -19.46
N ALA A 259 3.07 4.38 -18.67
CA ALA A 259 4.09 3.45 -18.22
C ALA A 259 3.57 2.02 -18.28
N PRO A 260 4.42 1.05 -18.69
CA PRO A 260 4.09 -0.36 -18.58
C PRO A 260 4.07 -0.73 -17.10
N LEU A 261 2.90 -1.11 -16.60
CA LEU A 261 2.74 -1.63 -15.24
C LEU A 261 2.38 -3.11 -15.31
N GLU A 262 2.94 -3.86 -14.38
CA GLU A 262 2.54 -5.24 -14.17
C GLU A 262 1.20 -5.29 -13.43
N VAL A 263 0.30 -6.11 -13.94
CA VAL A 263 -1.03 -6.38 -13.42
C VAL A 263 -1.09 -7.85 -13.03
N LEU A 264 -1.62 -8.12 -11.85
CA LEU A 264 -1.98 -9.43 -11.39
C LEU A 264 -3.45 -9.67 -11.73
N VAL A 265 -3.71 -10.58 -12.66
CA VAL A 265 -5.05 -10.96 -13.09
C VAL A 265 -5.49 -12.19 -12.30
N VAL A 266 -6.66 -12.10 -11.68
CA VAL A 266 -7.29 -13.22 -10.97
C VAL A 266 -8.12 -14.03 -11.95
N ASP A 267 -7.58 -15.18 -12.36
CA ASP A 267 -8.23 -16.13 -13.27
C ASP A 267 -9.37 -16.89 -12.58
N HIS A 268 -9.13 -17.27 -11.33
CA HIS A 268 -10.09 -18.01 -10.54
C HIS A 268 -9.90 -17.72 -9.05
N ILE A 269 -11.00 -17.60 -8.34
CA ILE A 269 -11.03 -17.50 -6.89
C ILE A 269 -12.45 -17.78 -6.39
N LEU A 270 -12.55 -18.57 -5.32
CA LEU A 270 -13.80 -18.83 -4.63
C LEU A 270 -14.19 -17.66 -3.73
N LYS A 271 -15.48 -17.43 -3.62
CA LYS A 271 -16.04 -16.45 -2.68
C LYS A 271 -16.07 -16.96 -1.24
N ALA A 272 -16.19 -18.25 -1.01
CA ALA A 272 -16.10 -18.83 0.33
C ALA A 272 -14.89 -19.77 0.39
N PRO A 273 -14.16 -19.81 1.52
CA PRO A 273 -13.07 -20.75 1.65
C PRO A 273 -13.61 -22.20 1.68
N THR A 274 -12.83 -23.15 1.20
CA THR A 274 -13.09 -24.59 1.35
C THR A 274 -13.05 -24.99 2.84
N ALA A 275 -13.47 -26.19 3.23
CA ALA A 275 -13.39 -26.64 4.63
C ALA A 275 -11.93 -26.97 5.03
N ASN A 276 -11.57 -26.80 6.31
CA ASN A 276 -10.27 -27.23 6.85
C ASN A 276 -10.16 -28.74 6.87
#